data_AF-A0AA43QUY0-F1
#
_entry.id   AF-A0AA43QUY0-F1
#
_cell.length_a   1.000
_cell.length_b   1.000
_cell.length_c   1.000
_cell.angle_alpha   90.00
_cell.angle_beta   90.00
_cell.angle_gamma   90.00
#
_symmetry.space_group_name_H-M   'P 1'
#
loop_
_entity.id
_entity.type
_entity.pdbx_description
1 polymer ?
#
loop_
_entity_poly.entity_id
_entity_poly.type
_entity_poly.pdbx_seq_one_letter_code
_entity_poly.pdbx_strand_id
1 'polypeptide(L)'
;MSTIILGSQWDNLVGSGVVFNVEAFFKELGELETKGVPRVHERIHVSSRCHLNFALHAAVDGLSEQELGLNQIGTTKRGIGPAYSTKASRDGLRVIDMYHKSFEDKLRLLERGYRKRYGDLLKYSVEEEIQRFSRYKDQLRPYIVDAVAYSKTMRERKHSMLVESSQALSTRDRSRHHRDSNDWISARSRLR
;
A
#
# COMPACT_ATOMS: atom_id res chain seq x y z
N MET A 1 2.37 -11.94 -0.95
CA MET A 1 0.94 -11.58 -0.83
C MET A 1 0.10 -12.79 -1.25
N SER A 2 0.12 -13.87 -0.46
CA SER A 2 -0.41 -15.18 -0.89
C SER A 2 -1.24 -15.92 0.17
N THR A 3 -1.41 -15.41 1.39
CA THR A 3 -1.86 -16.28 2.50
C THR A 3 -3.22 -15.95 3.11
N ILE A 4 -3.72 -14.70 3.16
CA ILE A 4 -4.92 -14.44 4.00
C ILE A 4 -6.28 -14.60 3.34
N ILE A 5 -6.39 -14.67 2.01
CA ILE A 5 -7.71 -14.71 1.36
C ILE A 5 -8.16 -16.15 1.13
N LEU A 6 -7.90 -17.04 2.10
CA LEU A 6 -8.28 -18.46 2.02
C LEU A 6 -9.49 -18.81 2.87
N GLY A 7 -9.88 -18.00 3.86
CA GLY A 7 -11.15 -18.22 4.55
C GLY A 7 -12.26 -17.38 3.94
N SER A 8 -13.27 -18.05 3.38
CA SER A 8 -14.50 -17.42 2.87
C SER A 8 -15.29 -16.67 3.95
N GLN A 9 -14.98 -16.89 5.24
CA GLN A 9 -15.68 -16.28 6.37
C GLN A 9 -15.06 -14.99 6.96
N TRP A 10 -13.89 -14.51 6.52
CA TRP A 10 -13.19 -13.42 7.23
C TRP A 10 -13.31 -12.05 6.56
N ASP A 11 -13.37 -11.00 7.39
CA ASP A 11 -13.23 -9.60 6.99
C ASP A 11 -11.76 -9.17 7.09
N ASN A 12 -11.24 -8.53 6.05
CA ASN A 12 -9.84 -8.16 5.91
C ASN A 12 -9.69 -6.64 6.02
N LEU A 13 -8.69 -6.17 6.77
CA LEU A 13 -8.43 -4.75 6.95
C LEU A 13 -6.98 -4.40 6.60
N VAL A 14 -6.76 -3.60 5.57
CA VAL A 14 -5.46 -2.98 5.33
C VAL A 14 -5.26 -1.88 6.38
N GLY A 15 -4.36 -2.12 7.33
CA GLY A 15 -4.08 -1.19 8.42
C GLY A 15 -3.31 0.06 7.98
N SER A 16 -3.38 1.14 8.77
CA SER A 16 -2.67 2.40 8.50
C SER A 16 -1.13 2.28 8.46
N GLY A 17 -0.59 1.15 8.94
CA GLY A 17 0.83 0.83 8.87
C GLY A 17 1.35 0.64 7.44
N VAL A 18 0.47 0.23 6.53
CA VAL A 18 0.80 -0.26 5.18
C VAL A 18 1.08 0.89 4.21
N VAL A 19 2.04 0.65 3.31
CA VAL A 19 2.19 1.42 2.05
C VAL A 19 1.37 0.73 0.96
N PHE A 20 0.28 1.36 0.59
CA PHE A 20 -0.80 0.81 -0.23
C PHE A 20 -0.61 1.17 -1.71
N ASN A 21 -0.44 0.14 -2.54
CA ASN A 21 -0.42 0.31 -4.00
C ASN A 21 -1.81 -0.03 -4.56
N VAL A 22 -2.47 0.96 -5.17
CA VAL A 22 -3.85 0.84 -5.65
C VAL A 22 -3.98 -0.11 -6.86
N GLU A 23 -3.00 -0.08 -7.77
CA GLU A 23 -2.99 -0.91 -8.96
C GLU A 23 -2.78 -2.39 -8.61
N ALA A 24 -1.83 -2.68 -7.71
CA ALA A 24 -1.60 -4.02 -7.20
C ALA A 24 -2.82 -4.57 -6.46
N PHE A 25 -3.51 -3.71 -5.68
CA PHE A 25 -4.75 -4.08 -5.00
C PHE A 25 -5.84 -4.53 -5.98
N PHE A 26 -6.13 -3.75 -7.03
CA PHE A 26 -7.16 -4.13 -8.01
C PHE A 26 -6.76 -5.34 -8.85
N LYS A 27 -5.47 -5.48 -9.17
CA LYS A 27 -4.97 -6.68 -9.86
C LYS A 27 -5.20 -7.93 -9.02
N GLU A 28 -4.82 -7.90 -7.74
CA GLU A 28 -5.03 -9.04 -6.83
C GLU A 28 -6.53 -9.32 -6.62
N LEU A 29 -7.34 -8.26 -6.51
CA LEU A 29 -8.79 -8.40 -6.39
C LEU A 29 -9.37 -9.19 -7.58
N GLY A 30 -8.99 -8.86 -8.81
CA GLY A 30 -9.40 -9.60 -10.01
C GLY A 30 -8.88 -11.04 -10.06
N GLU A 31 -7.67 -11.29 -9.57
CA GLU A 31 -7.14 -12.66 -9.44
C GLU A 31 -7.98 -13.51 -8.47
N LEU A 32 -8.51 -12.91 -7.40
CA LEU A 32 -9.37 -13.60 -6.42
C LEU A 32 -10.79 -13.83 -6.95
N GLU A 33 -11.34 -12.87 -7.69
CA GLU A 33 -12.61 -13.04 -8.42
C GLU A 33 -12.51 -14.23 -9.39
N THR A 34 -11.43 -14.28 -10.17
CA THR A 34 -11.17 -15.37 -11.14
C THR A 34 -11.06 -16.73 -10.45
N LYS A 35 -10.50 -16.76 -9.23
CA LYS A 35 -10.41 -17.98 -8.39
C LYS A 35 -11.74 -18.37 -7.73
N GLY A 36 -12.82 -17.61 -7.93
CA GLY A 36 -14.14 -17.91 -7.41
C GLY A 36 -14.28 -17.67 -5.90
N VAL A 37 -13.46 -16.77 -5.32
CA VAL A 37 -13.56 -16.45 -3.89
C VAL A 37 -14.87 -15.69 -3.63
N PRO A 38 -15.80 -16.22 -2.80
CA PRO A 38 -17.10 -15.61 -2.61
C PRO A 38 -16.99 -14.27 -1.87
N ARG A 39 -17.85 -13.31 -2.23
CA ARG A 39 -18.00 -11.99 -1.59
C ARG A 39 -16.67 -11.26 -1.35
N VAL A 40 -15.73 -11.32 -2.29
CA VAL A 40 -14.40 -10.73 -2.09
C VAL A 40 -14.46 -9.21 -1.86
N HIS A 41 -15.34 -8.51 -2.58
CA HIS A 41 -15.47 -7.06 -2.49
C HIS A 41 -16.04 -6.56 -1.16
N GLU A 42 -16.91 -7.34 -0.53
CA GLU A 42 -17.57 -6.97 0.73
C GLU A 42 -16.67 -7.15 1.95
N ARG A 43 -15.63 -7.98 1.80
CA ARG A 43 -14.79 -8.46 2.91
C ARG A 43 -13.41 -7.81 2.93
N ILE A 44 -13.16 -6.79 2.13
CA ILE A 44 -11.89 -6.08 2.12
C ILE A 44 -12.13 -4.62 2.44
N HIS A 45 -11.45 -4.16 3.47
CA HIS A 45 -11.48 -2.78 3.92
C HIS A 45 -10.06 -2.22 3.90
N VAL A 46 -9.93 -0.96 3.52
CA VAL A 46 -8.66 -0.25 3.40
C VAL A 46 -8.70 0.96 4.31
N SER A 47 -7.70 1.10 5.18
CA SER A 47 -7.59 2.29 6.02
C SER A 47 -7.43 3.53 5.15
N SER A 48 -8.28 4.53 5.38
CA SER A 48 -8.13 5.88 4.84
C SER A 48 -6.76 6.53 5.16
N ARG A 49 -6.05 6.03 6.18
CA ARG A 49 -4.75 6.54 6.63
C ARG A 49 -3.55 5.77 6.05
N CYS A 50 -3.76 4.74 5.23
CA CYS A 50 -2.68 4.09 4.48
C CYS A 50 -1.93 5.11 3.63
N HIS A 51 -0.60 5.02 3.59
CA HIS A 51 0.20 5.83 2.67
C HIS A 51 0.15 5.22 1.28
N LEU A 52 0.12 6.03 0.23
CA LEU A 52 0.07 5.57 -1.14
C LEU A 52 1.45 5.22 -1.65
N ASN A 53 1.55 4.07 -2.31
CA ASN A 53 2.72 3.65 -3.05
C ASN A 53 2.51 3.89 -4.54
N PHE A 54 3.08 4.99 -5.03
CA PHE A 54 2.99 5.45 -6.42
C PHE A 54 3.98 4.73 -7.35
N ALA A 55 3.73 4.81 -8.66
CA ALA A 55 4.70 4.40 -9.67
C ALA A 55 5.99 5.23 -9.58
N LEU A 56 5.88 6.49 -9.16
CA LEU A 56 7.02 7.36 -8.82
C LEU A 56 7.99 6.69 -7.83
N HIS A 57 7.47 6.07 -6.76
CA HIS A 57 8.31 5.41 -5.77
C HIS A 57 9.04 4.20 -6.36
N ALA A 58 8.38 3.42 -7.22
CA ALA A 58 9.01 2.29 -7.90
C ALA A 58 10.14 2.74 -8.85
N ALA A 59 9.94 3.83 -9.59
CA ALA A 59 10.98 4.41 -10.44
C ALA A 59 12.19 4.88 -9.61
N VAL A 60 11.94 5.56 -8.48
CA VAL A 60 12.99 6.02 -7.55
C VAL A 60 13.74 4.86 -6.90
N ASP A 61 13.04 3.78 -6.53
CA ASP A 61 13.64 2.57 -5.96
C ASP A 61 14.61 1.92 -6.95
N GLY A 62 14.19 1.80 -8.21
CA GLY A 62 15.04 1.30 -9.30
C GLY A 62 16.29 2.15 -9.53
N LEU A 63 16.17 3.48 -9.50
CA LEU A 63 17.31 4.40 -9.65
C LEU A 63 18.25 4.35 -8.45
N SER A 64 17.71 4.28 -7.24
CA SER A 64 18.53 4.15 -6.02
C SER A 64 19.39 2.90 -6.04
N GLU A 65 18.86 1.78 -6.50
CA GLU A 65 19.64 0.54 -6.68
C GLU A 65 20.72 0.66 -7.77
N GLN A 66 20.44 1.39 -8.85
CA GLN A 66 21.44 1.63 -9.89
C GLN A 66 22.60 2.47 -9.37
N GLU A 67 22.34 3.51 -8.56
CA GLU A 67 23.38 4.33 -7.93
C GLU A 67 24.29 3.52 -7.00
N LEU A 68 23.76 2.47 -6.34
CA LEU A 68 24.52 1.62 -5.44
C LEU A 68 25.49 0.67 -6.17
N GLY A 69 25.32 0.45 -7.48
CA GLY A 69 26.23 -0.35 -8.30
C GLY A 69 26.47 -1.76 -7.74
N LEU A 70 27.70 -2.05 -7.31
CA LEU A 70 28.07 -3.34 -6.71
C LEU A 70 27.51 -3.55 -5.30
N ASN A 71 27.06 -2.49 -4.64
CA ASN A 71 26.49 -2.51 -3.28
C ASN A 71 24.95 -2.53 -3.29
N GLN A 72 24.36 -3.06 -4.36
CA GLN A 72 22.91 -3.24 -4.48
C GLN A 72 22.36 -4.02 -3.28
N ILE A 73 21.23 -3.54 -2.76
CA ILE A 73 20.51 -4.16 -1.65
C ILE A 73 19.69 -5.35 -2.20
N GLY A 74 19.33 -5.32 -3.49
CA GLY A 74 18.43 -6.29 -4.10
C GLY A 74 16.98 -5.96 -3.79
N THR A 75 16.57 -4.71 -3.99
CA THR A 75 15.19 -4.31 -3.73
C THR A 75 14.22 -4.98 -4.71
N THR A 76 12.95 -5.10 -4.29
CA THR A 76 11.89 -5.62 -5.18
C THR A 76 11.55 -4.65 -6.30
N LYS A 77 12.12 -3.43 -6.30
CA LYS A 77 11.82 -2.34 -7.23
C LYS A 77 10.33 -1.99 -7.28
N ARG A 78 9.63 -2.26 -6.18
CA ARG A 78 8.19 -1.98 -6.01
C ARG A 78 7.95 -0.65 -5.31
N GLY A 79 8.99 0.10 -4.94
CA GLY A 79 8.84 1.43 -4.33
C GLY A 79 8.58 1.42 -2.82
N ILE A 80 8.72 0.27 -2.16
CA ILE A 80 8.41 0.12 -0.73
C ILE A 80 9.31 1.00 0.13
N GLY A 81 10.62 1.00 -0.14
CA GLY A 81 11.59 1.83 0.57
C GLY A 81 11.27 3.32 0.45
N PRO A 82 11.20 3.88 -0.79
CA PRO A 82 10.83 5.27 -0.99
C PRO A 82 9.46 5.65 -0.41
N ALA A 83 8.44 4.78 -0.52
CA ALA A 83 7.12 5.03 0.07
C ALA A 83 7.15 5.11 1.61
N TYR A 84 7.92 4.25 2.28
CA TYR A 84 8.12 4.36 3.72
C TYR A 84 9.00 5.56 4.11
N SER A 85 9.94 5.96 3.25
CA SER A 85 10.74 7.16 3.43
C SER A 85 9.87 8.42 3.44
N THR A 86 8.97 8.57 2.46
CA THR A 86 8.04 9.72 2.39
C THR A 86 7.02 9.72 3.53
N LYS A 87 6.61 8.53 4.00
CA LYS A 87 5.83 8.38 5.24
C LYS A 87 6.60 8.90 6.45
N ALA A 88 7.89 8.55 6.58
CA ALA A 88 8.72 8.99 7.71
C ALA A 88 9.04 10.49 7.65
N SER A 89 9.25 11.05 6.46
CA SER A 89 9.50 12.48 6.28
C SER A 89 8.24 13.34 6.42
N ARG A 90 7.05 12.72 6.36
CA ARG A 90 5.71 13.34 6.37
C ARG A 90 5.35 14.05 5.06
N ASP A 91 6.06 13.75 3.98
CA ASP A 91 5.77 14.25 2.63
C ASP A 91 4.89 13.29 1.81
N GLY A 92 4.69 12.07 2.32
CA GLY A 92 3.88 11.05 1.68
C GLY A 92 2.40 11.39 1.67
N LEU A 93 1.72 10.95 0.60
CA LEU A 93 0.27 11.08 0.45
C LEU A 93 -0.44 9.85 1.01
N ARG A 94 -1.59 10.04 1.65
CA ARG A 94 -2.43 8.94 2.14
C ARG A 94 -3.63 8.71 1.21
N VAL A 95 -4.30 7.57 1.39
CA VAL A 95 -5.52 7.23 0.65
C VAL A 95 -6.58 8.33 0.77
N ILE A 96 -6.77 8.91 1.96
CA ILE A 96 -7.70 10.02 2.14
C ILE A 96 -7.30 11.28 1.37
N ASP A 97 -6.00 11.53 1.19
CA ASP A 97 -5.49 12.71 0.48
C ASP A 97 -5.95 12.72 -0.98
N MET A 98 -6.27 11.56 -1.60
CA MET A 98 -6.82 11.48 -2.97
C MET A 98 -8.10 12.28 -3.14
N TYR A 99 -8.91 12.43 -2.09
CA TYR A 99 -10.19 13.13 -2.16
C TYR A 99 -10.08 14.63 -1.87
N HIS A 100 -8.88 15.11 -1.51
CA HIS A 100 -8.64 16.52 -1.28
C HIS A 100 -8.23 17.24 -2.58
N LYS A 101 -8.65 18.50 -2.71
CA LYS A 101 -8.29 19.37 -3.85
C LYS A 101 -6.76 19.54 -3.99
N SER A 102 -6.03 19.47 -2.89
CA SER A 102 -4.56 19.60 -2.86
C SER A 102 -3.80 18.34 -3.30
N PHE A 103 -4.50 17.23 -3.64
CA PHE A 103 -3.84 15.96 -3.97
C PHE A 103 -2.80 16.11 -5.08
N GLU A 104 -3.22 16.72 -6.18
CA GLU A 104 -2.39 16.86 -7.36
C GLU A 104 -1.17 17.74 -7.10
N ASP A 105 -1.35 18.88 -6.43
CA ASP A 105 -0.26 19.79 -6.09
C ASP A 105 0.78 19.13 -5.18
N LYS A 106 0.32 18.34 -4.21
CA LYS A 106 1.20 17.56 -3.34
C LYS A 106 1.95 16.47 -4.11
N LEU A 107 1.29 15.79 -5.05
CA LEU A 107 1.93 14.77 -5.87
C LEU A 107 2.97 15.38 -6.82
N ARG A 108 2.66 16.53 -7.45
CA ARG A 108 3.61 17.33 -8.23
C ARG A 108 4.78 17.84 -7.39
N LEU A 109 4.54 18.24 -6.13
CA LEU A 109 5.61 18.63 -5.22
C LEU A 109 6.53 17.45 -4.89
N LEU A 110 5.96 16.27 -4.65
CA LEU A 110 6.71 15.04 -4.39
C LEU A 110 7.57 14.64 -5.60
N GLU A 111 6.99 14.66 -6.80
CA GLU A 111 7.72 14.40 -8.05
C GLU A 111 8.88 15.39 -8.22
N ARG A 112 8.64 16.70 -8.06
CA ARG A 112 9.68 17.72 -8.17
C ARG A 112 10.84 17.48 -7.19
N GLY A 113 10.54 16.99 -5.98
CA GLY A 113 11.56 16.61 -5.00
C GLY A 113 12.48 15.51 -5.52
N TYR A 114 11.91 14.45 -6.11
CA TYR A 114 12.69 13.37 -6.70
C TYR A 114 13.38 13.75 -8.01
N ARG A 115 12.73 14.57 -8.85
CA ARG A 115 13.32 15.13 -10.08
C ARG A 115 14.57 15.95 -9.77
N LYS A 116 14.57 16.74 -8.70
CA LYS A 116 15.77 17.47 -8.25
C LYS A 116 16.93 16.55 -7.87
N ARG A 117 16.64 15.35 -7.36
CA ARG A 117 17.65 14.37 -6.95
C ARG A 117 18.19 13.58 -8.14
N TYR A 118 17.32 13.09 -9.01
CA TYR A 118 17.69 12.15 -10.08
C TYR A 118 17.81 12.79 -11.47
N GLY A 119 17.48 14.07 -11.60
CA GLY A 119 17.54 14.79 -12.88
C GLY A 119 16.72 14.08 -13.96
N ASP A 120 17.26 14.01 -15.17
CA ASP A 120 16.60 13.39 -16.34
C ASP A 120 16.49 11.86 -16.27
N LEU A 121 17.19 11.21 -15.34
CA LEU A 121 17.13 9.76 -15.17
C LEU A 121 15.76 9.28 -14.68
N LEU A 122 14.99 10.13 -14.00
CA LEU A 122 13.65 9.82 -13.51
C LEU A 122 12.62 9.79 -14.67
N LYS A 123 12.51 8.67 -15.37
CA LYS A 123 11.48 8.51 -16.40
C LYS A 123 10.12 8.26 -15.75
N TYR A 124 9.36 9.34 -15.54
CA TYR A 124 8.07 9.32 -14.87
C TYR A 124 7.22 10.52 -15.30
N SER A 125 5.91 10.30 -15.52
CA SER A 125 4.94 11.33 -15.86
C SER A 125 3.93 11.49 -14.72
N VAL A 126 3.98 12.64 -14.05
CA VAL A 126 3.07 12.94 -12.93
C VAL A 126 1.62 13.10 -13.39
N GLU A 127 1.41 13.67 -14.57
CA GLU A 127 0.07 13.89 -15.11
C GLU A 127 -0.62 12.57 -15.46
N GLU A 128 0.12 11.57 -15.96
CA GLU A 128 -0.41 10.22 -16.18
C GLU A 128 -0.81 9.54 -14.87
N GLU A 129 -0.02 9.73 -13.80
CA GLU A 129 -0.38 9.18 -12.48
C GLU A 129 -1.61 9.88 -11.90
N ILE A 130 -1.72 11.21 -12.01
CA ILE A 130 -2.91 11.96 -11.61
C ILE A 130 -4.15 11.43 -12.35
N GLN A 131 -4.06 11.24 -13.68
CA GLN A 131 -5.16 10.72 -14.48
C GLN A 131 -5.53 9.28 -14.11
N ARG A 132 -4.57 8.41 -13.79
CA ARG A 132 -4.87 7.07 -13.26
C ARG A 132 -5.59 7.16 -11.91
N PHE A 133 -5.11 8.02 -11.02
CA PHE A 133 -5.70 8.19 -9.70
C PHE A 133 -7.09 8.81 -9.73
N SER A 134 -7.45 9.60 -10.74
CA SER A 134 -8.83 10.09 -10.90
C SER A 134 -9.82 8.92 -11.07
N ARG A 135 -9.45 7.89 -11.85
CA ARG A 135 -10.26 6.67 -12.02
C ARG A 135 -10.29 5.82 -10.75
N TYR A 136 -9.16 5.70 -10.07
CA TYR A 136 -9.07 4.94 -8.84
C TYR A 136 -9.88 5.53 -7.68
N LYS A 137 -10.11 6.85 -7.64
CA LYS A 137 -10.91 7.48 -6.57
C LYS A 137 -12.31 6.88 -6.48
N ASP A 138 -12.98 6.68 -7.61
CA ASP A 138 -14.35 6.19 -7.61
C ASP A 138 -14.39 4.69 -7.33
N GLN A 139 -13.46 3.94 -7.94
CA GLN A 139 -13.36 2.49 -7.73
C GLN A 139 -12.97 2.11 -6.31
N LEU A 140 -12.07 2.88 -5.67
CA LEU A 140 -11.53 2.55 -4.35
C LEU A 140 -12.48 2.98 -3.21
N ARG A 141 -13.38 3.93 -3.46
CA ARG A 141 -14.29 4.49 -2.44
C ARG A 141 -15.01 3.43 -1.59
N PRO A 142 -15.57 2.34 -2.14
CA PRO A 142 -16.33 1.37 -1.36
C PRO A 142 -15.50 0.62 -0.31
N TYR A 143 -14.19 0.50 -0.52
CA TYR A 143 -13.31 -0.24 0.39
C TYR A 143 -12.80 0.63 1.55
N ILE A 144 -12.89 1.96 1.45
CA ILE A 144 -12.20 2.86 2.39
C ILE A 144 -12.98 2.98 3.70
N VAL A 145 -12.28 2.74 4.82
CA VAL A 145 -12.82 2.86 6.17
C VAL A 145 -11.91 3.67 7.08
N ASP A 146 -12.46 4.20 8.19
CA ASP A 146 -11.62 4.55 9.34
C ASP A 146 -11.25 3.26 10.09
N ALA A 147 -10.02 2.80 9.89
CA ALA A 147 -9.53 1.57 10.51
C ALA A 147 -9.60 1.57 12.04
N VAL A 148 -9.41 2.72 12.70
CA VAL A 148 -9.47 2.81 14.17
C VAL A 148 -10.90 2.60 14.64
N ALA A 149 -11.85 3.30 14.01
CA ALA A 149 -13.28 3.15 14.33
C ALA A 149 -13.79 1.74 13.98
N TYR A 150 -13.36 1.19 12.84
CA TYR A 150 -13.68 -0.17 12.42
C TYR A 150 -13.17 -1.21 13.42
N SER A 151 -11.88 -1.16 13.79
CA SER A 151 -11.31 -2.08 14.78
C SER A 151 -11.93 -1.93 16.16
N LYS A 152 -12.30 -0.71 16.57
CA LYS A 152 -13.04 -0.48 17.82
C LYS A 152 -14.41 -1.18 17.79
N THR A 153 -15.16 -0.99 16.72
CA THR A 153 -16.48 -1.63 16.52
C THR A 153 -16.35 -3.16 16.57
N MET A 154 -15.34 -3.72 15.92
CA MET A 154 -15.12 -5.18 15.93
C MET A 154 -14.75 -5.70 17.32
N ARG A 155 -13.97 -4.94 18.09
CA ARG A 155 -13.63 -5.28 19.47
C ARG A 155 -14.85 -5.26 20.39
N GLU A 156 -15.70 -4.23 20.27
CA GLU A 156 -16.94 -4.10 21.07
C GLU A 156 -17.91 -5.25 20.79
N ARG A 157 -17.99 -5.70 19.54
CA ARG A 157 -18.75 -6.88 19.11
C ARG A 157 -18.10 -8.21 19.51
N LYS A 158 -16.99 -8.19 20.26
CA LYS A 158 -16.22 -9.36 20.70
C LYS A 158 -15.78 -10.27 19.54
N HIS A 159 -15.54 -9.68 18.36
CA HIS A 159 -14.90 -10.40 17.27
C HIS A 159 -13.44 -10.70 17.63
N SER A 160 -12.95 -11.86 17.20
CA SER A 160 -11.53 -12.16 17.35
C SER A 160 -10.75 -11.30 16.33
N MET A 161 -9.46 -11.09 16.52
CA MET A 161 -8.63 -10.36 15.54
C MET A 161 -7.31 -11.09 15.38
N LEU A 162 -6.81 -11.18 14.15
CA LEU A 162 -5.54 -11.82 13.82
C LEU A 162 -4.66 -10.79 13.10
N VAL A 163 -3.68 -10.25 13.81
CA VAL A 163 -2.75 -9.31 13.17
C VAL A 163 -1.70 -10.11 12.42
N GLU A 164 -1.58 -9.88 11.12
CA GLU A 164 -0.60 -10.55 10.27
C GLU A 164 0.52 -9.58 9.90
N SER A 165 1.63 -9.64 10.63
CA SER A 165 2.84 -8.96 10.19
C SER A 165 3.30 -9.54 8.86
N SER A 166 3.61 -8.69 7.87
CA SER A 166 4.48 -9.15 6.79
C SER A 166 5.92 -9.02 7.26
N GLN A 167 6.70 -10.06 6.96
CA GLN A 167 8.04 -10.37 7.49
C GLN A 167 8.03 -11.16 8.81
N ALA A 168 8.53 -12.39 8.71
CA ALA A 168 9.34 -12.99 9.75
C ALA A 168 10.81 -12.65 9.40
N LEU A 169 11.53 -11.99 10.31
CA LEU A 169 12.88 -11.41 10.15
C LEU A 169 13.01 -10.13 9.31
N SER A 170 12.57 -9.02 9.91
CA SER A 170 13.16 -7.69 9.66
C SER A 170 13.09 -6.84 10.94
N THR A 171 13.55 -7.37 12.06
CA THR A 171 14.13 -6.48 13.05
C THR A 171 15.38 -5.87 12.41
N ARG A 172 15.58 -4.57 12.58
CA ARG A 172 16.69 -3.78 12.00
C ARG A 172 18.08 -4.16 12.57
N ASP A 173 18.16 -5.32 13.20
CA ASP A 173 19.33 -5.92 13.82
C ASP A 173 19.40 -7.38 13.33
N ARG A 174 20.58 -7.74 12.77
CA ARG A 174 20.99 -9.01 12.15
C ARG A 174 20.73 -9.21 10.64
N SER A 175 21.81 -8.98 9.90
CA SER A 175 22.30 -9.69 8.71
C SER A 175 21.39 -10.74 8.05
N ARG A 176 20.72 -10.34 6.95
CA ARG A 176 20.60 -11.05 5.64
C ARG A 176 19.39 -10.51 4.88
N HIS A 177 19.58 -10.22 3.59
CA HIS A 177 18.61 -9.54 2.73
C HIS A 177 18.01 -10.52 1.72
N HIS A 178 16.74 -10.88 1.92
CA HIS A 178 15.83 -11.28 0.84
C HIS A 178 14.41 -11.00 1.31
N ARG A 179 13.65 -10.13 0.62
CA ARG A 179 12.34 -9.67 1.11
C ARG A 179 11.35 -9.38 -0.01
N ASP A 180 10.26 -10.14 -0.03
CA ASP A 180 8.98 -9.73 -0.59
C ASP A 180 8.11 -9.14 0.56
N SER A 181 7.43 -8.01 0.32
CA SER A 181 6.71 -7.28 1.38
C SER A 181 5.33 -6.81 0.93
N ASN A 182 4.33 -7.01 1.80
CA ASN A 182 3.02 -6.34 1.84
C ASN A 182 2.40 -6.63 3.22
N ASP A 183 2.26 -5.61 4.08
CA ASP A 183 1.68 -5.70 5.43
C ASP A 183 0.14 -5.70 5.39
N TRP A 184 -0.53 -6.48 6.24
CA TRP A 184 -2.00 -6.62 6.33
C TRP A 184 -2.47 -6.75 7.79
N ILE A 185 -3.72 -6.44 8.13
CA ILE A 185 -4.30 -6.76 9.45
C ILE A 185 -5.61 -7.54 9.19
N SER A 186 -5.71 -8.82 9.55
CA SER A 186 -6.97 -9.57 9.39
C SER A 186 -7.81 -9.48 10.68
N ALA A 187 -9.12 -9.22 10.55
CA ALA A 187 -10.03 -9.19 11.70
C ALA A 187 -10.98 -10.40 11.60
N ARG A 188 -11.13 -11.16 12.67
CA ARG A 188 -11.90 -12.41 12.67
C ARG A 188 -13.34 -12.16 13.12
N SER A 189 -14.27 -12.02 12.17
CA SER A 189 -15.69 -12.22 12.47
C SER A 189 -16.06 -13.69 12.27
N ARG A 190 -16.67 -14.32 13.29
CA ARG A 190 -17.37 -15.61 13.16
C ARG A 190 -18.83 -15.25 13.40
N LEU A 191 -19.60 -15.06 12.32
CA LEU A 191 -21.05 -15.07 12.46
C LEU A 191 -21.43 -16.48 12.91
N ARG A 192 -22.08 -16.58 14.08
CA ARG A 192 -22.77 -17.80 14.48
C ARG A 192 -24.02 -17.96 13.64
#